data_AF-A0A7U4DQK6-F1
#
_entry.id   AF-A0A7U4DQK6-F1
#
_cell.length_a   1.000
_cell.length_b   1.000
_cell.length_c   1.000
_cell.angle_alpha   90.00
_cell.angle_beta   90.00
_cell.angle_gamma   90.00
#
_symmetry.space_group_name_H-M   'P 1'
#
loop_
_entity.id
_entity.type
_entity.pdbx_description
1 polymer ?
#
loop_
_entity_poly.entity_id
_entity_poly.type
_entity_poly.pdbx_seq_one_letter_code
_entity_poly.pdbx_strand_id
1 'polypeptide(L)'
;MSNISKNDIKIFGKVLQALGEIIVSKPEILMSILDKEVEAEAPPQAKEKPHGLPSAMKDTDLFSFSKNHNKEEIIALLNELTVDELKQIISHYSLGYTKLKSKEKISEYIADQFKKRTTDVFLKHEK
;
A
#
# COMPACT_ATOMS: atom_id res chain seq x y z
N MET A 1 -22.64 15.76 -37.78
CA MET A 1 -21.26 15.97 -37.27
C MET A 1 -20.96 17.45 -37.37
N SER A 2 -20.56 18.09 -36.26
CA SER A 2 -20.26 19.53 -36.25
C SER A 2 -19.03 19.81 -37.13
N ASN A 3 -19.14 20.72 -38.09
CA ASN A 3 -18.02 21.14 -38.92
C ASN A 3 -17.06 21.99 -38.07
N ILE A 4 -15.94 21.41 -37.65
CA ILE A 4 -14.86 22.14 -36.97
C ILE A 4 -14.16 23.03 -37.99
N SER A 5 -14.12 24.33 -37.74
CA SER A 5 -13.47 25.29 -38.63
C SER A 5 -11.97 25.42 -38.34
N LYS A 6 -11.22 25.96 -39.30
CA LYS A 6 -9.79 26.29 -39.10
C LYS A 6 -9.58 27.28 -37.95
N ASN A 7 -10.57 28.14 -37.68
CA ASN A 7 -10.49 29.11 -36.59
C ASN A 7 -10.60 28.42 -35.23
N ASP A 8 -11.44 27.39 -35.12
CA ASP A 8 -11.60 26.61 -33.89
C ASP A 8 -10.29 25.89 -33.53
N ILE A 9 -9.60 25.34 -34.53
CA ILE A 9 -8.28 24.72 -34.34
C ILE A 9 -7.24 25.75 -33.87
N LYS A 10 -7.24 26.95 -34.44
CA LYS A 10 -6.33 28.03 -34.01
C LYS A 10 -6.59 28.47 -32.57
N ILE A 11 -7.85 28.60 -32.19
CA ILE A 11 -8.23 28.98 -30.82
C ILE A 11 -7.83 27.87 -29.84
N PHE A 12 -8.10 26.61 -30.17
CA PHE A 12 -7.68 25.46 -29.38
C PHE A 12 -6.15 25.43 -29.18
N GLY A 13 -5.37 25.68 -30.24
CA GLY A 13 -3.91 25.77 -30.15
C GLY A 13 -3.43 26.88 -29.20
N LYS A 14 -4.09 28.04 -29.18
CA LYS A 14 -3.77 29.12 -28.23
C LYS A 14 -4.05 28.71 -26.78
N VAL A 15 -5.12 27.95 -26.54
CA VAL A 15 -5.43 27.42 -25.21
C VAL A 15 -4.35 26.43 -24.76
N LEU A 16 -3.92 25.52 -25.65
CA LEU A 16 -2.82 24.60 -25.35
C LEU A 16 -1.51 25.33 -25.04
N GLN A 17 -1.21 26.40 -25.78
CA GLN A 17 -0.03 27.22 -25.51
C GLN A 17 -0.10 27.87 -24.12
N ALA A 18 -1.23 28.49 -23.78
CA ALA A 18 -1.42 29.11 -22.46
C ALA A 18 -1.30 28.09 -21.32
N LEU A 19 -1.85 26.88 -21.50
CA LEU A 19 -1.69 25.78 -20.55
C LEU A 19 -0.22 25.36 -20.41
N GLY A 20 0.50 25.24 -21.53
CA GLY A 20 1.92 24.93 -21.53
C GLY A 20 2.76 25.97 -20.79
N GLU A 21 2.50 27.26 -21.01
CA GLU A 21 3.17 28.36 -20.31
C GLU A 21 2.90 28.34 -18.80
N ILE A 22 1.67 28.02 -18.39
CA ILE A 22 1.32 27.85 -16.97
C ILE A 22 2.08 26.68 -16.34
N ILE A 23 2.16 25.54 -17.03
CA ILE A 23 2.87 24.36 -16.51
C ILE A 23 4.37 24.63 -16.40
N VAL A 24 4.97 25.30 -17.39
CA VAL A 24 6.40 25.66 -17.36
C VAL A 24 6.70 26.62 -16.21
N SER A 25 5.82 27.60 -15.97
CA SER A 25 6.01 28.59 -14.91
C SER A 25 5.69 28.06 -13.50
N LYS A 26 4.81 27.05 -13.39
CA LYS A 26 4.33 26.46 -12.14
C LYS A 26 4.13 24.95 -12.27
N PRO A 27 5.22 24.16 -12.34
CA PRO A 27 5.14 22.71 -12.54
C PRO A 27 4.44 22.00 -11.39
N GLU A 28 4.39 22.60 -10.20
CA GLU A 28 3.77 22.05 -9.00
C GLU A 28 2.27 21.83 -9.19
N ILE A 29 1.62 22.65 -10.03
CA ILE A 29 0.19 22.52 -10.34
C ILE A 29 -0.05 21.19 -11.07
N LEU A 30 0.78 20.87 -12.07
CA LEU A 30 0.67 19.62 -12.81
C LEU A 30 0.91 18.42 -11.88
N MET A 31 1.95 18.49 -11.04
CA MET A 31 2.26 17.45 -10.05
C MET A 31 1.06 17.22 -9.11
N SER A 32 0.47 18.30 -8.58
CA SER A 32 -0.68 18.21 -7.68
C SER A 32 -1.94 17.62 -8.33
N ILE A 33 -2.10 17.77 -9.65
CA ILE A 33 -3.22 17.17 -10.39
C ILE A 33 -2.96 15.69 -10.60
N LEU A 34 -1.73 15.32 -11.00
CA LEU A 34 -1.35 13.92 -11.19
C LEU A 34 -1.41 13.14 -9.87
N ASP A 35 -0.96 13.74 -8.77
CA ASP A 35 -1.06 13.14 -7.43
C ASP A 35 -2.52 12.93 -7.02
N LYS A 36 -3.42 13.87 -7.36
CA LYS A 36 -4.86 13.74 -7.11
C LYS A 36 -5.55 12.71 -7.99
N GLU A 37 -5.09 12.49 -9.22
CA GLU A 37 -5.63 11.42 -10.06
C GLU A 37 -5.20 10.04 -9.53
N VAL A 38 -3.99 9.93 -8.99
CA VAL A 38 -3.54 8.73 -8.26
C VAL A 38 -4.41 8.49 -6.99
N GLU A 39 -4.86 9.55 -6.32
CA GLU A 39 -5.80 9.45 -5.19
C GLU A 39 -7.26 9.22 -5.61
N ALA A 40 -7.69 9.70 -6.78
CA ALA A 40 -9.08 9.61 -7.25
C ALA A 40 -9.46 8.22 -7.80
N GLU A 41 -8.48 7.42 -8.24
CA GLU A 41 -8.68 5.98 -8.54
C GLU A 41 -8.60 5.10 -7.28
N ALA A 42 -8.19 5.65 -6.14
CA ALA A 42 -8.28 4.96 -4.86
C ALA A 42 -9.67 5.19 -4.23
N PRO A 43 -10.39 4.12 -3.80
CA PRO A 43 -11.64 4.28 -3.07
C PRO A 43 -11.42 5.16 -1.82
N PRO A 44 -12.46 5.90 -1.38
CA PRO A 44 -12.31 6.99 -0.41
C PRO A 44 -11.53 6.52 0.83
N GLN A 45 -10.38 7.15 1.05
CA GLN A 45 -9.49 6.84 2.16
C GLN A 45 -10.21 7.10 3.49
N ALA A 46 -10.60 6.00 4.13
CA ALA A 46 -10.84 5.98 5.55
C ALA A 46 -9.50 6.30 6.24
N LYS A 47 -9.44 7.47 6.91
CA LYS A 47 -8.49 7.85 7.97
C LYS A 47 -7.09 7.25 7.83
N GLU A 48 -6.13 8.06 7.41
CA GLU A 48 -4.68 7.80 7.49
C GLU A 48 -4.36 6.85 8.66
N LYS A 49 -4.24 5.55 8.34
CA LYS A 49 -3.57 4.58 9.20
C LYS A 49 -2.11 4.67 8.81
N PRO A 50 -1.19 4.90 9.76
CA PRO A 50 0.21 5.09 9.43
C PRO A 50 0.70 3.89 8.61
N HIS A 51 1.12 4.17 7.38
CA HIS A 51 1.80 3.19 6.54
C HIS A 51 3.21 3.01 7.09
N GLY A 52 3.35 2.02 7.97
CA GLY A 52 4.60 1.59 8.54
C GLY A 52 4.36 0.40 9.46
N LEU A 53 5.38 -0.44 9.63
CA LEU A 53 5.41 -1.34 10.78
C LEU A 53 5.21 -0.50 12.06
N PRO A 54 4.48 -1.01 13.06
CA PRO A 54 4.40 -0.37 14.36
C PRO A 54 5.82 -0.04 14.84
N SER A 55 6.03 1.11 15.49
CA SER A 55 7.37 1.56 15.90
C SER A 55 8.12 0.50 16.71
N ALA A 56 7.41 -0.37 17.43
CA ALA A 56 7.93 -1.52 18.17
C ALA A 56 8.55 -2.63 17.29
N MET A 57 8.30 -2.63 15.97
CA MET A 57 8.76 -3.63 15.01
C MET A 57 9.52 -3.05 13.83
N LYS A 58 9.86 -1.75 13.85
CA LYS A 58 10.68 -1.15 12.78
C LYS A 58 12.06 -1.79 12.66
N ASP A 59 12.61 -2.27 13.76
CA ASP A 59 13.92 -2.93 13.82
C ASP A 59 13.85 -4.46 13.77
N THR A 60 12.63 -5.03 13.79
CA THR A 60 12.41 -6.48 13.82
C THR A 60 11.83 -6.92 12.49
N ASP A 61 12.68 -7.46 11.62
CA ASP A 61 12.19 -8.14 10.41
C ASP A 61 11.45 -9.42 10.82
N LEU A 62 10.13 -9.34 10.81
CA LEU A 62 9.22 -10.40 11.23
C LEU A 62 9.37 -11.65 10.36
N PHE A 63 9.80 -11.48 9.10
CA PHE A 63 10.09 -12.58 8.20
C PHE A 63 11.33 -13.35 8.67
N SER A 64 12.43 -12.65 8.93
CA SER A 64 13.65 -13.23 9.48
C SER A 64 13.43 -13.86 10.87
N PHE A 65 12.63 -13.23 11.72
CA PHE A 65 12.24 -13.78 13.02
C PHE A 65 11.44 -15.08 12.85
N SER A 66 10.44 -15.10 11.96
CA SER A 66 9.58 -16.28 11.74
C SER A 66 10.31 -17.52 11.19
N LYS A 67 11.47 -17.31 10.55
CA LYS A 67 12.33 -18.37 10.02
C LYS A 67 13.02 -19.17 11.13
N ASN A 68 13.45 -18.48 12.19
CA ASN A 68 14.24 -19.08 13.28
C ASN A 68 13.42 -19.44 14.52
N HIS A 69 12.18 -18.97 14.60
CA HIS A 69 11.32 -19.14 15.77
C HIS A 69 10.10 -20.02 15.53
N ASN A 70 9.61 -20.65 16.59
CA ASN A 70 8.42 -21.51 16.53
C ASN A 70 7.12 -20.69 16.47
N LYS A 71 6.03 -21.32 16.00
CA LYS A 71 4.73 -20.66 15.84
C LYS A 71 4.26 -20.00 17.14
N GLU A 72 4.49 -20.66 18.27
CA GLU A 72 4.12 -20.17 19.61
C GLU A 72 4.92 -18.92 20.02
N GLU A 73 6.20 -18.86 19.67
CA GLU A 73 7.07 -17.71 19.96
C GLU A 73 6.68 -16.49 19.10
N ILE A 74 6.30 -16.73 17.84
CA ILE A 74 5.76 -15.69 16.96
C ILE A 74 4.44 -15.15 17.51
N ILE A 75 3.54 -16.04 17.98
CA ILE A 75 2.27 -15.64 18.58
C ILE A 75 2.50 -14.84 19.87
N ALA A 76 3.46 -15.24 20.71
CA ALA A 76 3.79 -14.51 21.93
C ALA A 76 4.22 -13.06 21.64
N LEU A 77 5.10 -12.87 20.66
CA LEU A 77 5.57 -11.56 20.22
C LEU A 77 4.44 -10.72 19.58
N LEU A 78 3.56 -11.34 18.78
CA LEU A 78 2.39 -10.66 18.22
C LEU A 78 1.33 -10.33 19.27
N ASN A 79 1.25 -11.10 20.36
CA ASN A 79 0.34 -10.83 21.46
C ASN A 79 0.77 -9.66 22.34
N GLU A 80 1.95 -9.10 22.16
CA GLU A 80 2.34 -7.84 22.80
C GLU A 80 1.74 -6.62 22.07
N LEU A 81 1.34 -6.78 20.80
CA LEU A 81 0.82 -5.71 19.96
C LEU A 81 -0.68 -5.47 20.11
N THR A 82 -1.14 -4.29 19.73
CA THR A 82 -2.57 -3.98 19.63
C THR A 82 -3.20 -4.56 18.36
N VAL A 83 -4.53 -4.68 18.35
CA VAL A 83 -5.28 -5.20 17.20
C VAL A 83 -5.07 -4.36 15.93
N ASP A 84 -4.90 -3.05 16.05
CA ASP A 84 -4.65 -2.18 14.90
C ASP A 84 -3.23 -2.34 14.35
N GLU A 85 -2.24 -2.55 15.21
CA GLU A 85 -0.86 -2.85 14.81
C GLU A 85 -0.74 -4.20 14.10
N LEU A 86 -1.47 -5.22 14.59
CA LEU A 86 -1.54 -6.51 13.91
C LEU A 86 -2.18 -6.40 12.51
N LYS A 87 -3.20 -5.54 12.35
CA LYS A 87 -3.78 -5.25 11.03
C LYS A 87 -2.81 -4.50 10.11
N GLN A 88 -1.99 -3.61 10.66
CA GLN A 88 -0.92 -2.96 9.90
C GLN A 88 0.11 -3.98 9.41
N ILE A 89 0.47 -4.98 10.22
CA ILE A 89 1.36 -6.08 9.80
C ILE A 89 0.74 -6.87 8.64
N ILE A 90 -0.55 -7.21 8.73
CA ILE A 90 -1.25 -7.89 7.63
C ILE A 90 -1.21 -7.08 6.34
N SER A 91 -1.43 -5.77 6.43
CA SER A 91 -1.38 -4.86 5.27
C SER A 91 0.04 -4.68 4.73
N HIS A 92 1.04 -4.57 5.60
CA HIS A 92 2.42 -4.31 5.24
C HIS A 92 3.07 -5.51 4.54
N TYR A 93 2.82 -6.71 5.06
CA TYR A 93 3.31 -7.95 4.44
C TYR A 93 2.34 -8.53 3.40
N SER A 94 1.27 -7.80 3.05
CA SER A 94 0.26 -8.24 2.09
C SER A 94 -0.25 -9.67 2.36
N LEU A 95 -0.52 -10.00 3.63
CA LEU A 95 -0.86 -11.37 4.06
C LEU A 95 -2.27 -11.82 3.62
N GLY A 96 -3.06 -10.92 3.03
CA GLY A 96 -4.43 -11.17 2.60
C GLY A 96 -5.46 -10.56 3.55
N TYR A 97 -6.70 -10.43 3.06
CA TYR A 97 -7.78 -9.81 3.84
C TYR A 97 -8.35 -10.77 4.88
N THR A 98 -8.34 -10.37 6.15
CA THR A 98 -8.99 -11.12 7.23
C THR A 98 -10.10 -10.33 7.89
N LYS A 99 -11.29 -10.94 8.04
CA LYS A 99 -12.40 -10.40 8.85
C LYS A 99 -12.25 -10.68 10.35
N LEU A 100 -11.06 -11.10 10.79
CA LEU A 100 -10.80 -11.49 12.17
C LEU A 100 -10.80 -10.25 13.08
N LYS A 101 -11.50 -10.35 14.21
CA LYS A 101 -11.68 -9.26 15.18
C LYS A 101 -10.97 -9.50 16.51
N SER A 102 -10.65 -10.76 16.84
CA SER A 102 -9.92 -11.11 18.05
C SER A 102 -8.41 -11.02 17.83
N LYS A 103 -7.71 -10.40 18.79
CA LYS A 103 -6.24 -10.28 18.81
C LYS A 103 -5.55 -11.63 18.63
N GLU A 104 -5.95 -12.63 19.40
CA GLU A 104 -5.41 -13.99 19.37
C GLU A 104 -5.55 -14.62 17.97
N LYS A 105 -6.73 -14.50 17.36
CA LYS A 105 -6.99 -15.05 16.02
C LYS A 105 -6.19 -14.34 14.94
N ILE A 106 -5.94 -13.04 15.10
CA ILE A 106 -5.11 -12.28 14.17
C ILE A 106 -3.64 -12.69 14.32
N SER A 107 -3.13 -12.84 15.55
CA SER A 107 -1.78 -13.35 15.83
C SER A 107 -1.56 -14.74 15.25
N GLU A 108 -2.50 -15.67 15.45
CA GLU A 108 -2.45 -17.02 14.89
C GLU A 108 -2.44 -17.00 13.35
N TYR A 109 -3.30 -16.17 12.75
CA TYR A 109 -3.36 -16.03 11.29
C TYR A 109 -2.04 -15.53 10.71
N ILE A 110 -1.47 -14.49 11.31
CA ILE A 110 -0.18 -13.93 10.89
C ILE A 110 0.90 -15.01 11.00
N ALA A 111 1.02 -15.69 12.15
CA ALA A 111 2.01 -16.74 12.37
C ALA A 111 1.87 -17.90 11.35
N ASP A 112 0.64 -18.31 11.02
CA ASP A 112 0.39 -19.34 9.99
C ASP A 112 0.78 -18.87 8.59
N GLN A 113 0.49 -17.62 8.22
CA GLN A 113 0.86 -17.08 6.92
C GLN A 113 2.39 -16.97 6.77
N PHE A 114 3.09 -16.52 7.81
CA PHE A 114 4.55 -16.46 7.80
C PHE A 114 5.18 -17.85 7.70
N LYS A 115 4.68 -18.84 8.45
CA LYS A 115 5.16 -20.23 8.31
C LYS A 115 4.86 -20.81 6.93
N LYS A 116 3.65 -20.63 6.39
CA LYS A 116 3.30 -21.09 5.04
C LYS A 116 4.20 -20.47 3.97
N ARG A 117 4.41 -19.14 4.00
CA ARG A 117 5.29 -18.45 3.05
C ARG A 117 6.74 -18.85 3.19
N THR A 118 7.20 -19.08 4.41
CA THR A 118 8.55 -19.61 4.63
C THR A 118 8.69 -20.99 3.99
N THR A 119 7.73 -21.90 4.19
CA THR A 119 7.74 -23.24 3.57
C THR A 119 7.61 -23.20 2.04
N ASP A 120 6.77 -22.32 1.49
CA ASP A 120 6.51 -22.19 0.04
C ASP A 120 7.74 -21.65 -0.73
N VAL A 121 8.51 -20.75 -0.12
CA VAL A 121 9.76 -20.23 -0.71
C VAL A 121 10.86 -21.30 -0.76
N PHE A 122 10.86 -22.28 0.16
CA PHE A 122 11.82 -23.39 0.12
C PHE A 122 11.46 -24.50 -0.87
N LEU A 123 10.17 -24.71 -1.19
CA LEU A 123 9.78 -25.72 -2.19
C LEU A 123 10.13 -25.33 -3.63
N LYS A 124 10.30 -24.03 -3.92
CA LYS A 124 10.61 -23.54 -5.28
C LYS A 124 12.08 -23.65 -5.68
N HIS A 125 12.98 -24.06 -4.78
CA HIS A 125 14.40 -24.24 -5.09
C HIS A 125 14.81 -25.70 -5.37
N GLU A 126 13.87 -26.66 -5.40
CA GLU A 126 14.15 -28.09 -5.64
C GLU A 126 13.51 -28.68 -6.93
N LYS A 127 13.20 -27.89 -7.95
CA LYS A 127 12.88 -28.43 -9.28
C LYS A 127 13.51 -27.65 -10.43
#